data_AF-A0A1J5IB91-F1
#
_entry.id   AF-A0A1J5IB91-F1
#
_cell.length_a   1.000
_cell.length_b   1.000
_cell.length_c   1.000
_cell.angle_alpha   90.00
_cell.angle_beta   90.00
_cell.angle_gamma   90.00
#
_symmetry.space_group_name_H-M   'P 1'
#
loop_
_entity.id
_entity.type
_entity.pdbx_description
1 polymer ?
#
loop_
_entity_poly.entity_id
_entity_poly.type
_entity_poly.pdbx_seq_one_letter_code
_entity_poly.pdbx_strand_id
1 'polypeptide(L)'
;MDQFLFRFAKLQDAIGQRFFKAILELLEEDVEGLPFIDLLNKLEKLNLIHSTAQWQSLREIRNAVSHEYDDSPELMAQVLNAVFMARIELFQIYAKLKETYQSRK
;
A
#
# COMPACT_ATOMS: atom_id res chain seq x y z
N MET A 1 -4.74 0.22 20.41
CA MET A 1 -4.41 1.10 19.27
C MET A 1 -3.36 0.46 18.39
N ASP A 2 -2.31 -0.10 18.98
CA ASP A 2 -1.19 -0.76 18.30
C ASP A 2 -1.62 -1.88 17.36
N GLN A 3 -2.67 -2.64 17.71
CA GLN A 3 -3.15 -3.73 16.87
C GLN A 3 -3.73 -3.23 15.53
N PHE A 4 -4.38 -2.06 15.50
CA PHE A 4 -4.91 -1.48 14.26
C PHE A 4 -3.76 -1.06 13.35
N LEU A 5 -2.82 -0.30 13.90
CA LEU A 5 -1.61 0.18 13.23
C LEU A 5 -0.78 -0.97 12.67
N PHE A 6 -0.58 -2.01 13.47
CA PHE A 6 0.10 -3.24 13.08
C PHE A 6 -0.60 -3.94 11.91
N ARG A 7 -1.94 -4.07 11.95
CA ARG A 7 -2.71 -4.69 10.86
C ARG A 7 -2.66 -3.88 9.57
N PHE A 8 -2.71 -2.55 9.67
CA PHE A 8 -2.55 -1.66 8.52
C PHE A 8 -1.19 -1.85 7.85
N ALA A 9 -0.10 -1.83 8.64
CA ALA A 9 1.25 -2.04 8.14
C ALA A 9 1.40 -3.42 7.47
N LYS A 10 0.91 -4.48 8.12
CA LYS A 10 0.95 -5.85 7.56
C LYS A 10 0.18 -5.98 6.25
N LEU A 11 -0.98 -5.30 6.13
CA LEU A 11 -1.74 -5.30 4.89
C LEU A 11 -0.98 -4.58 3.77
N GLN A 12 -0.43 -3.39 4.05
CA GLN A 12 0.35 -2.64 3.07
C GLN A 12 1.58 -3.43 2.61
N ASP A 13 2.30 -4.06 3.53
CA ASP A 13 3.46 -4.90 3.21
C ASP A 13 3.07 -6.11 2.36
N ALA A 14 1.97 -6.80 2.70
CA ALA A 14 1.50 -7.95 1.93
C ALA A 14 1.11 -7.58 0.49
N ILE A 15 0.41 -6.45 0.31
CA ILE A 15 0.04 -5.94 -1.01
C ILE A 15 1.30 -5.56 -1.79
N GLY A 16 2.17 -4.74 -1.20
CA GLY A 16 3.35 -4.20 -1.87
C GLY A 16 4.38 -5.27 -2.24
N GLN A 17 4.71 -6.16 -1.30
CA GLN A 17 5.81 -7.10 -1.47
C GLN A 17 5.42 -8.32 -2.32
N ARG A 18 4.16 -8.75 -2.23
CA ARG A 18 3.71 -10.02 -2.84
C ARG A 18 2.66 -9.80 -3.90
N PHE A 19 1.61 -9.04 -3.59
CA PHE A 19 0.44 -9.00 -4.45
C PHE A 19 0.68 -8.19 -5.73
N PHE A 20 1.44 -7.09 -5.63
CA PHE A 20 1.88 -6.32 -6.80
C PHE A 20 2.65 -7.18 -7.81
N LYS A 21 3.66 -7.91 -7.35
CA LYS A 21 4.45 -8.80 -8.21
C LYS A 21 3.58 -9.90 -8.82
N ALA A 22 2.79 -10.59 -7.99
CA ALA A 22 1.95 -11.68 -8.45
C ALA A 22 0.90 -11.24 -9.49
N ILE A 23 0.34 -10.03 -9.36
CA ILE A 23 -0.60 -9.50 -10.35
C ILE A 23 0.12 -9.17 -11.65
N LEU A 24 1.28 -8.52 -11.60
CA LEU A 24 2.05 -8.22 -12.80
C LEU A 24 2.48 -9.51 -13.53
N GLU A 25 2.95 -10.53 -12.79
CA GLU A 25 3.27 -11.85 -13.34
C GLU A 25 2.04 -12.52 -13.99
N LEU A 26 0.85 -12.43 -13.36
CA LEU A 26 -0.42 -12.91 -13.93
C LEU A 26 -0.79 -12.18 -15.23
N LEU A 27 -0.35 -10.93 -15.38
CA LEU A 27 -0.55 -10.12 -16.58
C LEU A 27 0.55 -10.30 -17.62
N GLU A 28 1.44 -11.28 -17.42
CA GLU A 28 2.59 -11.58 -18.29
C GLU A 28 3.60 -10.42 -18.38
N GLU A 29 3.63 -9.53 -17.39
CA GLU A 29 4.67 -8.51 -17.26
C GLU A 29 5.95 -9.10 -16.71
N ASP A 30 7.08 -8.75 -17.32
CA ASP A 30 8.40 -9.04 -16.75
C ASP A 30 8.64 -8.14 -15.53
N VAL A 31 8.81 -8.78 -14.36
CA VAL A 31 9.05 -8.13 -13.07
C VAL A 31 10.35 -8.56 -12.40
N GLU A 32 11.13 -9.44 -13.04
CA GLU A 32 12.33 -9.99 -12.43
C GLU A 32 13.41 -8.91 -12.31
N GLY A 33 14.02 -8.81 -11.13
CA GLY A 33 15.06 -7.80 -10.86
C GLY A 33 14.58 -6.35 -10.85
N LEU A 34 13.29 -6.08 -11.05
CA LEU A 34 12.80 -4.70 -11.09
C LEU A 34 12.90 -4.00 -9.73
N PRO A 35 13.41 -2.76 -9.70
CA PRO A 35 13.24 -1.86 -8.57
C PRO A 35 11.76 -1.70 -8.21
N PHE A 36 11.47 -1.49 -6.92
CA PHE A 36 10.09 -1.35 -6.44
C PHE A 36 9.35 -0.17 -7.12
N ILE A 37 10.06 0.91 -7.42
CA ILE A 37 9.48 2.06 -8.12
C ILE A 37 9.00 1.70 -9.54
N ASP A 38 9.71 0.80 -10.22
CA ASP A 38 9.35 0.37 -11.57
C ASP A 38 8.14 -0.57 -11.56
N LEU A 39 7.98 -1.38 -10.50
CA LEU A 39 6.76 -2.13 -10.26
C LEU A 39 5.56 -1.19 -10.10
N LEU A 40 5.70 -0.10 -9.33
CA LEU A 40 4.63 0.90 -9.18
C LEU A 40 4.29 1.58 -10.50
N ASN A 41 5.32 2.00 -11.26
CA ASN A 41 5.12 2.62 -12.58
C ASN A 41 4.37 1.68 -13.55
N LYS A 42 4.65 0.36 -13.52
CA LYS A 42 3.89 -0.62 -14.31
C LYS A 42 2.43 -0.73 -13.85
N LEU A 43 2.19 -0.84 -12.55
CA LEU A 43 0.83 -0.90 -11.99
C LEU A 43 0.01 0.35 -12.35
N GLU A 44 0.63 1.53 -12.31
CA GLU A 44 0.03 2.80 -12.70
C GLU A 44 -0.33 2.81 -14.19
N LYS A 45 0.59 2.39 -15.08
CA LYS A 45 0.32 2.26 -16.52
C LYS A 45 -0.82 1.30 -16.83
N LEU A 46 -0.99 0.26 -16.02
CA LEU A 46 -2.07 -0.73 -16.13
C LEU A 46 -3.37 -0.27 -15.44
N ASN A 47 -3.42 0.95 -14.88
CA ASN A 47 -4.55 1.49 -14.13
C ASN A 47 -4.97 0.63 -12.92
N LEU A 48 -4.01 -0.08 -12.32
CA LEU A 48 -4.23 -0.90 -11.12
C LEU A 48 -4.05 -0.09 -9.82
N ILE A 49 -3.25 0.97 -9.90
CA ILE A 49 -3.15 2.02 -8.88
C ILE A 49 -3.37 3.38 -9.55
N HIS A 50 -3.83 4.38 -8.81
CA HIS A 50 -4.09 5.70 -9.39
C HIS A 50 -2.79 6.41 -9.76
N SER A 51 -1.79 6.36 -8.88
CA SER A 51 -0.45 6.86 -9.18
C SER A 51 0.60 6.21 -8.29
N THR A 52 1.84 6.21 -8.75
CA THR A 52 3.00 5.81 -7.96
C THR A 52 3.15 6.67 -6.70
N ALA A 53 2.84 7.97 -6.79
CA ALA A 53 2.87 8.90 -5.66
C ALA A 53 1.85 8.54 -4.57
N GLN A 54 0.67 8.03 -4.94
CA GLN A 54 -0.33 7.56 -3.99
C GLN A 54 0.26 6.48 -3.06
N TRP A 55 0.94 5.49 -3.65
CA TRP A 55 1.54 4.42 -2.85
C TRP A 55 2.68 4.91 -1.96
N GLN A 56 3.49 5.87 -2.44
CA GLN A 56 4.55 6.47 -1.64
C GLN A 56 3.98 7.21 -0.41
N SER A 57 2.92 8.01 -0.60
CA SER A 57 2.21 8.68 0.50
C SER A 57 1.70 7.67 1.55
N LEU A 58 1.11 6.55 1.12
CA LEU A 58 0.67 5.50 2.04
C LEU A 58 1.84 4.92 2.86
N ARG A 59 3.04 4.79 2.27
CA ARG A 59 4.25 4.35 2.99
C ARG A 59 4.77 5.39 3.95
N GLU A 60 4.69 6.67 3.62
CA GLU A 60 5.07 7.77 4.52
C GLU A 60 4.18 7.79 5.76
N ILE A 61 2.86 7.66 5.57
CA ILE A 61 1.89 7.55 6.67
C ILE A 61 2.22 6.35 7.55
N ARG A 62 2.54 5.18 6.96
CA ARG A 62 2.98 4.00 7.73
C ARG A 62 4.27 4.28 8.50
N ASN A 63 5.25 4.94 7.90
CA ASN A 63 6.54 5.21 8.55
C ASN A 63 6.41 6.21 9.71
N ALA A 64 5.48 7.16 9.62
CA ALA A 64 5.15 8.08 10.71
C ALA A 64 4.66 7.30 11.95
N VAL A 65 3.91 6.21 11.77
CA VAL A 65 3.43 5.38 12.89
C VAL A 65 4.56 4.79 13.73
N SER A 66 5.70 4.47 13.12
CA SER A 66 6.85 3.90 13.83
C SER A 66 7.66 4.93 14.61
N HIS A 67 7.34 6.22 14.49
CA HIS A 67 7.99 7.26 15.30
C HIS A 67 7.36 7.28 16.69
N GLU A 68 8.20 7.22 17.72
CA GLU A 68 7.79 7.35 19.12
C GLU A 68 7.45 8.83 19.39
N TYR A 69 6.15 9.17 19.37
CA TYR A 69 5.64 10.50 19.69
C TYR A 69 5.28 10.63 21.18
N ASP A 70 6.03 9.97 22.06
CA ASP A 70 5.70 9.78 23.47
C ASP A 70 5.46 11.09 24.23
N ASP A 71 6.04 12.20 23.76
CA ASP A 71 5.91 13.53 24.37
C ASP A 71 4.80 14.42 23.75
N SER A 72 4.02 13.94 22.78
CA SER A 72 2.92 14.72 22.18
C SER A 72 1.69 13.88 21.80
N PRO A 73 0.67 13.82 22.68
CA PRO A 73 -0.61 13.18 22.40
C PRO A 73 -1.33 13.73 21.15
N GLU A 74 -1.17 15.02 20.86
CA GLU A 74 -1.77 15.67 19.70
C GLU A 74 -1.18 15.15 18.39
N LEU A 75 0.15 14.99 18.31
CA LEU A 75 0.80 14.41 17.15
C LEU A 75 0.41 12.95 16.96
N MET A 76 0.36 12.18 18.05
CA MET A 76 -0.12 10.79 18.00
C MET A 76 -1.56 10.71 17.45
N ALA A 77 -2.46 11.58 17.90
CA ALA A 77 -3.84 11.63 17.39
C ALA A 77 -3.89 11.99 15.89
N GLN A 78 -3.04 12.91 15.42
CA GLN A 78 -2.96 13.27 14.00
C GLN A 78 -2.50 12.08 13.14
N VAL A 79 -1.46 11.36 13.59
CA VAL A 79 -0.96 10.17 12.88
C VAL A 79 -2.01 9.07 12.84
N LEU A 80 -2.71 8.83 13.95
CA LEU A 80 -3.81 7.87 14.00
C LEU A 80 -4.94 8.21 13.02
N ASN A 81 -5.33 9.49 12.95
CA ASN A 81 -6.32 9.96 12.00
C ASN A 81 -5.84 9.81 10.55
N ALA A 82 -4.57 10.09 10.28
CA ALA A 82 -3.98 9.90 8.96
C ALA A 82 -4.02 8.43 8.52
N VAL A 83 -3.61 7.50 9.39
CA VAL A 83 -3.69 6.05 9.13
C VAL A 83 -5.13 5.60 8.95
N PHE A 84 -6.04 6.11 9.77
CA PHE A 84 -7.46 5.82 9.63
C PHE A 84 -7.92 6.21 8.24
N MET A 85 -7.67 7.44 7.77
CA MET A 85 -8.06 7.85 6.42
C MET A 85 -7.38 7.04 5.32
N ALA A 86 -6.07 6.82 5.42
CA ALA A 86 -5.25 6.04 4.49
C ALA A 86 -5.75 4.60 4.28
N ARG A 87 -6.44 4.02 5.29
CA ARG A 87 -7.03 2.68 5.16
C ARG A 87 -7.96 2.57 3.95
N ILE A 88 -8.72 3.63 3.65
CA ILE A 88 -9.71 3.62 2.58
C ILE A 88 -9.01 3.42 1.23
N GLU A 89 -7.97 4.20 0.99
CA GLU A 89 -7.15 4.11 -0.24
C GLU A 89 -6.47 2.75 -0.35
N LEU A 90 -5.87 2.25 0.74
CA LEU A 90 -5.23 0.94 0.75
C LEU A 90 -6.22 -0.19 0.42
N PHE A 91 -7.45 -0.12 0.95
CA PHE A 91 -8.51 -1.07 0.65
C PHE A 91 -8.99 -0.97 -0.80
N GLN A 92 -9.06 0.23 -1.38
CA GLN A 92 -9.41 0.41 -2.78
C GLN A 92 -8.39 -0.22 -3.71
N ILE A 93 -7.09 -0.02 -3.45
CA ILE A 93 -6.01 -0.68 -4.20
C ILE A 93 -6.14 -2.21 -4.10
N TYR A 94 -6.31 -2.73 -2.88
CA TYR A 94 -6.52 -4.16 -2.68
C TYR A 94 -7.74 -4.70 -3.45
N ALA A 95 -8.88 -4.01 -3.37
CA ALA A 95 -10.10 -4.41 -4.05
C ALA A 95 -9.89 -4.44 -5.56
N LYS A 96 -9.18 -3.45 -6.12
CA LYS A 96 -8.88 -3.40 -7.55
C LYS A 96 -8.01 -4.57 -8.01
N LEU A 97 -6.92 -4.84 -7.29
CA LEU A 97 -6.05 -5.99 -7.59
C LEU A 97 -6.80 -7.32 -7.46
N LYS A 98 -7.65 -7.44 -6.44
CA LYS A 98 -8.47 -8.64 -6.24
C LYS A 98 -9.46 -8.85 -7.39
N GLU A 99 -10.13 -7.80 -7.85
CA GLU A 99 -11.02 -7.84 -9.02
C GLU A 99 -10.24 -8.30 -10.27
N THR A 100 -9.06 -7.73 -10.52
CA THR A 100 -8.18 -8.14 -11.63
C THR A 100 -7.75 -9.60 -11.55
N TYR A 101 -7.41 -10.08 -10.35
CA TYR A 101 -7.08 -11.48 -10.13
C TYR A 101 -8.27 -12.41 -10.42
N GLN A 102 -9.47 -12.03 -9.95
CA GLN A 102 -10.67 -12.84 -10.09
C GLN A 102 -11.22 -12.87 -11.52
N SER A 103 -11.06 -11.81 -12.31
CA SER A 103 -11.53 -11.77 -13.70
C SER A 103 -10.68 -12.60 -14.67
N ARG A 104 -9.49 -13.02 -14.25
CA ARG A 104 -8.54 -13.83 -15.04
C ARG A 104 -8.42 -15.28 -14.56
N LYS A 105 -9.19 -15.67 -13.55
CA LYS A 105 -9.30 -17.05 -13.06
C LYS A 105 -10.51 -17.74 -13.70
#